data_AF-A0A6N7L1J1-F1
#
_entry.id   AF-A0A6N7L1J1-F1
#
_cell.length_a   1.000
_cell.length_b   1.000
_cell.length_c   1.000
_cell.angle_alpha   90.00
_cell.angle_beta   90.00
_cell.angle_gamma   90.00
#
_symmetry.space_group_name_H-M   'P 1'
#
loop_
_entity.id
_entity.type
_entity.pdbx_description
1 polymer ?
#
loop_
_entity_poly.entity_id
_entity_poly.type
_entity_poly.pdbx_seq_one_letter_code
_entity_poly.pdbx_strand_id
1 'polypeptide(L)'
;MGLAAVRNAGYPSEAAARHDHRETPVSTRQSPALPDDNDDQADAVEPPQPSRPGRTAYRRGAANPNSSTNAMRSDVLGALGVLKVATAGQLQRLLRPGAASNTVIRQALRDLALHGLVASDGNTRARHKTWRLEGTAGLEAAGQVLGLPRSDMGGTARGAGRSGAQHAMAVNETIAAFVLGGTAPDTPGGVGTVTDWATEVEFTLPGGKRKVRPDAVLQAPEIGVPVLMVEVDRSTMAPERVAAKFTAYRELFRTKVRDNDPALADQEPADRTVHWWRRTWPGHTRPGYPPVALVVTDAGPVALANRQQAVADLSADCWLGRWCKVVRDYNDDGWREYDDAVPIIATTLEALAEHGPLGPIWWRYGRDGRHCLIDALDNPNNRAAYDQRQAAREKKAKQDHRELMQTLACADCGNVPKEESTWVHGSRQWTRRPGGRCWPCHQEHTERLEREAEEQLEAARAANAALRPCWTCRGSIGGKEGSKSELREKAGPDRLECPQCARDRAEKNLGPLVLPAPTKREQVAALVSAPEDPWWEDRVLHAKLYPVRGRRV
;
A
#
# COMPACT_ATOMS: atom_id res chain seq x y z
N MET A 1 43.62 2.98 -31.16
CA MET A 1 43.57 4.34 -30.61
C MET A 1 42.10 4.69 -30.47
N GLY A 2 41.45 4.54 -29.32
CA GLY A 2 41.67 5.20 -28.03
C GLY A 2 40.30 5.78 -27.63
N LEU A 3 39.53 5.04 -26.83
CA LEU A 3 39.19 5.36 -25.43
C LEU A 3 38.14 6.48 -25.27
N ALA A 4 36.95 6.12 -24.80
CA ALA A 4 36.35 6.70 -23.59
C ALA A 4 35.15 5.86 -23.12
N ALA A 5 35.36 5.14 -22.01
CA ALA A 5 34.33 4.48 -21.23
C ALA A 5 33.80 5.46 -20.18
N VAL A 6 32.47 5.53 -20.01
CA VAL A 6 31.85 6.23 -18.88
C VAL A 6 31.34 5.18 -17.89
N ARG A 7 31.98 5.18 -16.73
CA ARG A 7 31.65 4.38 -15.54
C ARG A 7 30.40 4.96 -14.87
N ASN A 8 29.42 4.11 -14.57
CA ASN A 8 28.33 4.41 -13.65
C ASN A 8 28.82 4.27 -12.20
N ALA A 9 28.57 5.28 -11.39
CA ALA A 9 28.94 5.37 -9.99
C ALA A 9 27.73 5.12 -9.08
N GLY A 10 27.94 4.32 -8.04
CA GLY A 10 27.47 4.59 -6.67
C GLY A 10 25.99 4.42 -6.35
N TYR A 11 25.61 3.22 -5.89
CA TYR A 11 24.52 3.04 -4.92
C TYR A 11 24.98 3.52 -3.53
N PRO A 12 24.19 4.28 -2.76
CA PRO A 12 24.47 4.52 -1.36
C PRO A 12 23.97 3.37 -0.48
N SER A 13 24.83 3.01 0.46
CA SER A 13 24.77 1.94 1.44
C SER A 13 23.75 2.15 2.56
N GLU A 14 23.24 1.02 3.03
CA GLU A 14 22.39 0.81 4.21
C GLU A 14 22.93 1.48 5.49
N ALA A 15 22.03 2.13 6.22
CA ALA A 15 22.26 2.58 7.59
C ALA A 15 21.78 1.48 8.55
N ALA A 16 22.73 0.89 9.27
CA ALA A 16 22.51 -0.10 10.32
C ALA A 16 21.82 0.51 11.55
N ALA A 17 20.66 -0.03 11.91
CA ALA A 17 20.03 0.19 13.20
C ALA A 17 20.61 -0.78 14.23
N ARG A 18 21.18 -0.21 15.30
CA ARG A 18 21.72 -0.90 16.47
C ARG A 18 20.57 -1.54 17.27
N HIS A 19 20.70 -2.82 17.60
CA HIS A 19 19.91 -3.45 18.66
C HIS A 19 20.82 -4.16 19.66
N ASP A 20 20.55 -3.83 20.92
CA ASP A 20 21.25 -4.26 22.13
C ASP A 20 21.23 -5.78 22.29
N HIS A 21 22.42 -6.34 22.50
CA HIS A 21 22.60 -7.67 23.06
C HIS A 21 22.36 -7.61 24.57
N ARG A 22 21.28 -8.25 25.03
CA ARG A 22 21.12 -8.67 26.43
C ARG A 22 21.39 -10.16 26.52
N GLU A 23 22.53 -10.48 27.14
CA GLU A 23 22.96 -11.83 27.47
C GLU A 23 22.02 -12.45 28.53
N THR A 24 21.58 -13.68 28.31
CA THR A 24 21.05 -14.56 29.35
C THR A 24 21.92 -15.81 29.46
N PRO A 25 22.32 -16.21 30.67
CA PRO A 25 23.36 -17.20 30.86
C PRO A 25 22.85 -18.65 30.79
N VAL A 26 23.77 -19.49 30.34
CA VAL A 26 23.81 -20.95 30.45
C VAL A 26 23.51 -21.39 31.89
N SER A 27 22.53 -22.27 32.06
CA SER A 27 22.34 -23.03 33.30
C SER A 27 22.43 -24.52 33.01
N THR A 28 23.63 -25.05 33.23
CA THR A 28 23.93 -26.45 33.43
C THR A 28 23.38 -26.92 34.78
N ARG A 29 22.43 -27.85 34.77
CA ARG A 29 22.20 -28.74 35.93
C ARG A 29 22.03 -30.18 35.46
N GLN A 30 23.10 -30.93 35.67
CA GLN A 30 23.08 -32.36 35.89
C GLN A 30 22.23 -32.69 37.12
N SER A 31 21.48 -33.80 37.07
CA SER A 31 21.14 -34.61 38.23
C SER A 31 20.82 -36.04 37.80
N PRO A 32 21.04 -37.03 38.69
CA PRO A 32 21.64 -38.31 38.34
C PRO A 32 20.65 -39.49 38.34
N ALA A 33 21.16 -40.64 37.92
CA ALA A 33 20.49 -41.92 37.85
C ALA A 33 20.37 -42.63 39.22
N LEU A 34 19.20 -43.26 39.44
CA LEU A 34 18.90 -44.56 40.10
C LEU A 34 19.19 -44.72 41.62
N PRO A 35 18.37 -45.50 42.38
CA PRO A 35 18.17 -46.94 42.18
C PRO A 35 16.74 -47.51 42.35
N ASP A 36 16.62 -48.77 41.90
CA ASP A 36 15.58 -49.76 42.21
C ASP A 36 15.36 -49.94 43.72
N ASP A 37 14.12 -50.26 44.12
CA ASP A 37 13.85 -51.22 45.19
C ASP A 37 12.47 -51.88 45.00
N ASN A 38 12.48 -53.20 45.08
CA ASN A 38 11.32 -54.09 45.23
C ASN A 38 10.67 -53.89 46.61
N ASP A 39 9.36 -54.11 46.72
CA ASP A 39 8.80 -55.20 47.55
C ASP A 39 7.25 -55.17 47.58
N ASP A 40 6.69 -56.32 47.24
CA ASP A 40 5.57 -57.04 47.85
C ASP A 40 4.65 -56.31 48.86
N GLN A 41 3.33 -56.26 48.58
CA GLN A 41 2.33 -57.08 49.30
C GLN A 41 0.86 -56.85 48.85
N ALA A 42 0.27 -57.96 48.41
CA ALA A 42 -1.02 -58.56 48.77
C ALA A 42 -2.31 -57.72 48.99
N ASP A 43 -3.33 -58.12 48.21
CA ASP A 43 -4.72 -58.42 48.58
C ASP A 43 -5.59 -57.37 49.29
N ALA A 44 -6.50 -56.79 48.51
CA ALA A 44 -7.85 -56.48 48.97
C ALA A 44 -8.87 -56.74 47.83
N VAL A 45 -9.71 -57.75 48.04
CA VAL A 45 -10.83 -58.14 47.18
C VAL A 45 -11.97 -57.12 47.36
N GLU A 46 -12.28 -56.35 46.30
CA GLU A 46 -13.50 -55.57 46.17
C GLU A 46 -14.52 -56.27 45.23
N PRO A 47 -15.84 -56.17 45.50
CA PRO A 47 -16.86 -57.01 44.88
C PRO A 47 -17.19 -56.63 43.42
N PRO A 48 -17.70 -57.58 42.61
CA PRO A 48 -17.91 -57.36 41.19
C PRO A 48 -19.04 -56.35 40.93
N GLN A 49 -18.68 -55.23 40.31
CA GLN A 49 -19.61 -54.27 39.69
C GLN A 49 -20.30 -54.93 38.48
N PRO A 50 -21.59 -54.65 38.25
CA PRO A 50 -22.38 -55.30 37.21
C PRO A 50 -21.90 -54.94 35.80
N SER A 51 -21.93 -55.96 34.94
CA SER A 51 -21.52 -55.93 33.54
C SER A 51 -22.19 -54.79 32.76
N ARG A 52 -21.36 -53.98 32.08
CA ARG A 52 -21.81 -53.04 31.04
C ARG A 52 -22.58 -53.81 29.95
N PRO A 53 -23.72 -53.28 29.45
CA PRO A 53 -24.51 -53.94 28.42
C PRO A 53 -23.68 -54.11 27.15
N GLY A 54 -23.73 -55.33 26.61
CA GLY A 54 -22.93 -55.80 25.49
C GLY A 54 -23.07 -54.90 24.26
N ARG A 55 -21.91 -54.56 23.65
CA ARG A 55 -21.87 -54.12 22.26
C ARG A 55 -22.53 -55.19 21.41
N THR A 56 -23.71 -54.90 20.87
CA THR A 56 -24.31 -55.66 19.79
C THR A 56 -23.31 -55.71 18.63
N ALA A 57 -22.64 -56.85 18.49
CA ALA A 57 -21.82 -57.16 17.33
C ALA A 57 -22.76 -57.20 16.12
N TYR A 58 -22.72 -56.19 15.26
CA TYR A 58 -23.31 -56.26 13.94
C TYR A 58 -22.76 -57.52 13.26
N ARG A 59 -23.63 -58.47 12.92
CA ARG A 59 -23.27 -59.64 12.11
C ARG A 59 -22.57 -59.13 10.85
N ARG A 60 -21.33 -59.57 10.62
CA ARG A 60 -20.63 -59.39 9.34
C ARG A 60 -21.56 -59.91 8.25
N GLY A 61 -22.05 -59.04 7.37
CA GLY A 61 -22.79 -59.47 6.20
C GLY A 61 -21.88 -60.31 5.30
N ALA A 62 -22.38 -61.41 4.76
CA ALA A 62 -21.60 -62.32 3.91
C ALA A 62 -20.93 -61.61 2.71
N ALA A 63 -21.50 -60.49 2.24
CA ALA A 63 -20.97 -59.68 1.16
C ALA A 63 -19.85 -58.69 1.56
N ASN A 64 -19.73 -58.33 2.85
CA ASN A 64 -18.78 -57.29 3.32
C ASN A 64 -18.10 -57.74 4.63
N PRO A 65 -17.09 -58.63 4.53
CA PRO A 65 -16.50 -59.30 5.68
C PRO A 65 -15.70 -58.37 6.61
N ASN A 66 -15.26 -57.19 6.13
CA ASN A 66 -14.57 -56.20 6.96
C ASN A 66 -15.54 -55.22 7.65
N SER A 67 -16.86 -55.43 7.51
CA SER A 67 -17.92 -54.62 8.13
C SER A 67 -17.92 -53.15 7.73
N SER A 68 -17.47 -52.82 6.51
CA SER A 68 -17.63 -51.46 5.99
C SER A 68 -19.09 -51.15 5.65
N THR A 69 -19.49 -49.89 5.79
CA THR A 69 -20.83 -49.41 5.41
C THR A 69 -20.88 -49.04 3.92
N ASN A 70 -22.08 -49.10 3.31
CA ASN A 70 -22.28 -48.68 1.91
C ASN A 70 -21.87 -47.22 1.71
N ALA A 71 -22.25 -46.33 2.64
CA ALA A 71 -21.89 -44.92 2.63
C ALA A 71 -20.36 -44.73 2.60
N MET A 72 -19.61 -45.43 3.48
CA MET A 72 -18.15 -45.30 3.50
C MET A 72 -17.50 -45.81 2.21
N ARG A 73 -18.00 -46.91 1.64
CA ARG A 73 -17.50 -47.40 0.36
C ARG A 73 -17.78 -46.42 -0.78
N SER A 74 -18.96 -45.79 -0.78
CA SER A 74 -19.32 -44.71 -1.71
C SER A 74 -18.37 -43.53 -1.57
N ASP A 75 -18.15 -43.02 -0.35
CA ASP A 75 -17.22 -41.92 -0.06
C ASP A 75 -15.80 -42.22 -0.58
N VAL A 76 -15.30 -43.44 -0.33
CA VAL A 76 -13.97 -43.88 -0.79
C VAL A 76 -13.90 -43.98 -2.32
N LEU A 77 -14.96 -44.48 -2.98
CA LEU A 77 -15.02 -44.53 -4.44
C LEU A 77 -15.04 -43.14 -5.05
N GLY A 78 -15.85 -42.21 -4.52
CA GLY A 78 -15.89 -40.83 -4.98
C GLY A 78 -14.52 -40.15 -4.83
N ALA A 79 -13.90 -40.28 -3.66
CA ALA A 79 -12.58 -39.71 -3.41
C ALA A 79 -11.49 -40.30 -4.33
N LEU A 80 -11.46 -41.61 -4.55
CA LEU A 80 -10.52 -42.23 -5.50
C LEU A 80 -10.87 -41.90 -6.96
N GLY A 81 -12.13 -41.65 -7.27
CA GLY A 81 -12.57 -41.11 -8.55
C GLY A 81 -11.95 -39.75 -8.85
N VAL A 82 -11.80 -38.90 -7.83
CA VAL A 82 -11.12 -37.60 -7.96
C VAL A 82 -9.60 -37.74 -7.90
N LEU A 83 -9.05 -38.38 -6.87
CA LEU A 83 -7.60 -38.40 -6.61
C LEU A 83 -6.82 -39.40 -7.49
N LYS A 84 -7.51 -40.37 -8.10
CA LYS A 84 -7.01 -41.53 -8.88
C LYS A 84 -6.18 -42.53 -8.09
N VAL A 85 -5.29 -42.06 -7.21
CA VAL A 85 -4.47 -42.86 -6.32
C VAL A 85 -4.31 -42.14 -4.98
N ALA A 86 -4.50 -42.83 -3.86
CA ALA A 86 -4.35 -42.23 -2.52
C ALA A 86 -3.92 -43.25 -1.47
N THR A 87 -3.38 -42.76 -0.36
CA THR A 87 -3.18 -43.59 0.84
C THR A 87 -4.45 -43.61 1.71
N ALA A 88 -4.59 -44.65 2.54
CA ALA A 88 -5.69 -44.69 3.52
C ALA A 88 -5.63 -43.52 4.53
N GLY A 89 -4.43 -42.97 4.79
CA GLY A 89 -4.27 -41.78 5.64
C GLY A 89 -4.81 -40.52 4.99
N GLN A 90 -4.46 -40.26 3.72
CA GLN A 90 -5.01 -39.13 2.95
C GLN A 90 -6.53 -39.19 2.85
N LEU A 91 -7.08 -40.37 2.51
CA LEU A 91 -8.52 -40.58 2.46
C LEU A 91 -9.19 -40.35 3.83
N GLN A 92 -8.56 -40.76 4.93
CA GLN A 92 -9.09 -40.48 6.27
C GLN A 92 -9.10 -38.99 6.56
N ARG A 93 -8.02 -38.25 6.27
CA ARG A 93 -7.99 -36.80 6.51
C ARG A 93 -9.10 -36.10 5.74
N LEU A 94 -9.25 -36.40 4.45
CA LEU A 94 -10.26 -35.77 3.59
C LEU A 94 -11.69 -36.14 3.97
N LEU A 95 -11.96 -37.43 4.20
CA LEU A 95 -13.34 -37.90 4.39
C LEU A 95 -13.77 -37.82 5.86
N ARG A 96 -12.84 -37.93 6.81
CA ARG A 96 -13.11 -38.01 8.25
C ARG A 96 -11.98 -37.32 9.05
N PRO A 97 -11.79 -35.99 8.93
CA PRO A 97 -10.65 -35.28 9.52
C PRO A 97 -10.51 -35.44 11.03
N GLY A 98 -11.61 -35.60 11.77
CA GLY A 98 -11.59 -35.82 13.23
C GLY A 98 -11.43 -37.28 13.69
N ALA A 99 -11.30 -38.25 12.77
CA ALA A 99 -11.18 -39.66 13.15
C ALA A 99 -9.79 -39.98 13.72
N ALA A 100 -9.73 -40.61 14.89
CA ALA A 100 -8.48 -41.01 15.55
C ALA A 100 -7.66 -42.06 14.79
N SER A 101 -8.25 -42.78 13.83
CA SER A 101 -7.52 -43.74 12.99
C SER A 101 -8.16 -43.92 11.61
N ASN A 102 -7.36 -44.38 10.64
CA ASN A 102 -7.82 -44.73 9.30
C ASN A 102 -8.43 -46.15 9.18
N THR A 103 -8.78 -46.79 10.31
CA THR A 103 -9.22 -48.20 10.32
C THR A 103 -10.46 -48.43 9.49
N VAL A 104 -11.46 -47.55 9.60
CA VAL A 104 -12.72 -47.65 8.83
C VAL A 104 -12.46 -47.49 7.33
N ILE A 105 -11.55 -46.60 6.94
CA ILE A 105 -11.12 -46.42 5.55
C ILE A 105 -10.44 -47.69 5.03
N ARG A 106 -9.52 -48.28 5.81
CA ARG A 106 -8.84 -49.54 5.44
C ARG A 106 -9.83 -50.70 5.29
N GLN A 107 -10.86 -50.78 6.14
CA GLN A 107 -11.92 -51.78 6.03
C GLN A 107 -12.72 -51.61 4.74
N ALA A 108 -13.13 -50.37 4.42
CA ALA A 108 -13.83 -50.06 3.18
C ALA A 108 -13.01 -50.38 1.93
N LEU A 109 -11.73 -50.00 1.91
CA LEU A 109 -10.80 -50.33 0.81
C LEU A 109 -10.64 -51.84 0.62
N ARG A 110 -10.58 -52.62 1.70
CA ARG A 110 -10.49 -54.09 1.63
C ARG A 110 -11.78 -54.71 1.09
N ASP A 111 -12.94 -54.26 1.55
CA ASP A 111 -14.23 -54.74 1.03
C ASP A 111 -14.39 -54.36 -0.46
N LEU A 112 -14.08 -53.12 -0.85
CA LEU A 112 -14.08 -52.69 -2.25
C LEU A 112 -13.11 -53.51 -3.12
N ALA A 113 -11.96 -53.91 -2.58
CA ALA A 113 -11.00 -54.73 -3.30
C ALA A 113 -11.49 -56.17 -3.50
N LEU A 114 -12.23 -56.73 -2.54
CA LEU A 114 -12.90 -58.03 -2.70
C LEU A 114 -13.94 -57.98 -3.83
N HIS A 115 -14.59 -56.83 -4.02
CA HIS A 115 -15.52 -56.59 -5.13
C HIS A 115 -14.83 -56.21 -6.45
N GLY A 116 -13.50 -56.20 -6.51
CA GLY A 116 -12.75 -55.85 -7.72
C GLY A 116 -12.87 -54.38 -8.16
N LEU A 117 -13.32 -53.49 -7.28
CA LEU A 117 -13.54 -52.06 -7.60
C LEU A 117 -12.32 -51.20 -7.31
N VAL A 118 -11.47 -51.62 -6.38
CA VAL A 118 -10.21 -50.93 -6.04
C VAL A 118 -9.08 -51.93 -5.92
N ALA A 119 -7.85 -51.47 -6.17
CA ALA A 119 -6.65 -52.27 -6.02
C ALA A 119 -5.55 -51.51 -5.29
N SER A 120 -4.66 -52.27 -4.67
CA SER A 120 -3.41 -51.76 -4.13
C SER A 120 -2.42 -51.50 -5.27
N ASP A 121 -1.81 -50.32 -5.32
CA ASP A 121 -0.84 -49.95 -6.36
C ASP A 121 0.62 -49.89 -5.85
N GLY A 122 0.87 -50.36 -4.63
CA GLY A 122 2.20 -50.42 -4.03
C GLY A 122 2.28 -49.62 -2.74
N ASN A 123 3.46 -49.07 -2.46
CA ASN A 123 3.71 -48.26 -1.27
C ASN A 123 4.44 -46.97 -1.64
N THR A 124 4.18 -45.90 -0.89
CA THR A 124 4.98 -44.67 -0.92
C THR A 124 6.40 -44.94 -0.38
N ARG A 125 7.33 -43.97 -0.54
CA ARG A 125 8.66 -44.03 0.08
C ARG A 125 8.60 -44.23 1.61
N ALA A 126 7.61 -43.62 2.26
CA ALA A 126 7.31 -43.78 3.68
C ALA A 126 6.60 -45.11 4.01
N ARG A 127 6.56 -46.06 3.07
CA ARG A 127 5.95 -47.40 3.20
C ARG A 127 4.43 -47.37 3.48
N HIS A 128 3.75 -46.29 3.10
CA HIS A 128 2.28 -46.25 3.17
C HIS A 128 1.67 -46.87 1.92
N LYS A 129 0.73 -47.80 2.12
CA LYS A 129 0.05 -48.49 1.03
C LYS A 129 -0.82 -47.53 0.22
N THR A 130 -0.66 -47.55 -1.11
CA THR A 130 -1.45 -46.76 -2.05
C THR A 130 -2.57 -47.60 -2.66
N TRP A 131 -3.70 -46.94 -2.91
CA TRP A 131 -4.92 -47.54 -3.44
C TRP A 131 -5.41 -46.73 -4.63
N ARG A 132 -5.97 -47.41 -5.62
CA ARG A 132 -6.52 -46.82 -6.85
C ARG A 132 -7.80 -47.56 -7.26
N LEU A 133 -8.57 -46.98 -8.18
CA LEU A 133 -9.67 -47.69 -8.83
C LEU A 133 -9.12 -48.84 -9.70
N GLU A 134 -9.84 -49.96 -9.73
CA GLU A 134 -9.48 -51.13 -10.52
C GLU A 134 -10.36 -51.26 -11.77
N GLY A 135 -9.71 -51.28 -12.94
CA GLY A 135 -10.35 -51.52 -14.22
C GLY A 135 -11.47 -50.54 -14.56
N THR A 136 -12.35 -50.98 -15.48
CA THR A 136 -13.54 -50.23 -15.88
C THR A 136 -14.61 -50.23 -14.79
N ALA A 137 -14.78 -51.34 -14.07
CA ALA A 137 -15.79 -51.47 -13.02
C ALA A 137 -15.59 -50.47 -11.88
N GLY A 138 -14.34 -50.26 -11.42
CA GLY A 138 -14.03 -49.25 -10.40
C GLY A 138 -14.32 -47.83 -10.87
N LEU A 139 -13.99 -47.51 -12.14
CA LEU A 139 -14.27 -46.19 -12.74
C LEU A 139 -15.76 -45.94 -12.90
N GLU A 140 -16.53 -46.93 -13.36
CA GLU A 140 -17.98 -46.82 -13.50
C GLU A 140 -18.66 -46.65 -12.14
N ALA A 141 -18.24 -47.41 -11.13
CA ALA A 141 -18.75 -47.27 -9.77
C ALA A 141 -18.45 -45.88 -9.19
N ALA A 142 -17.23 -45.37 -9.36
CA ALA A 142 -16.89 -44.01 -8.93
C ALA A 142 -17.63 -42.93 -9.73
N GLY A 143 -17.81 -43.13 -11.05
CA GLY A 143 -18.58 -42.23 -11.90
C GLY A 143 -20.05 -42.12 -11.48
N GLN A 144 -20.66 -43.25 -11.10
CA GLN A 144 -22.01 -43.25 -10.52
C GLN A 144 -22.08 -42.45 -9.22
N VAL A 145 -21.08 -42.56 -8.34
CA VAL A 145 -21.02 -41.78 -7.10
C VAL A 145 -20.87 -40.28 -7.37
N LEU A 146 -20.04 -39.90 -8.35
CA LEU A 146 -19.78 -38.51 -8.70
C LEU A 146 -20.82 -37.90 -9.64
N GLY A 147 -21.75 -38.70 -10.17
CA GLY A 147 -22.67 -38.27 -11.23
C GLY A 147 -21.98 -37.95 -12.55
N LEU A 148 -20.80 -38.52 -12.80
CA LEU A 148 -19.97 -38.26 -13.98
C LEU A 148 -19.98 -39.43 -14.97
N PRO A 149 -20.06 -39.18 -16.28
CA PRO A 149 -19.94 -40.24 -17.27
C PRO A 149 -18.50 -40.77 -17.31
N ARG A 150 -18.33 -42.04 -17.72
CA ARG A 150 -17.03 -42.72 -17.78
C ARG A 150 -15.97 -41.96 -18.60
N SER A 151 -16.38 -41.27 -19.67
CA SER A 151 -15.49 -40.47 -20.52
C SER A 151 -14.78 -39.36 -19.74
N ASP A 152 -15.39 -38.88 -18.67
CA ASP A 152 -14.95 -37.71 -17.91
C ASP A 152 -14.19 -38.14 -16.64
N MET A 153 -14.22 -39.44 -16.33
CA MET A 153 -13.55 -40.05 -15.18
C MET A 153 -12.04 -40.24 -15.35
N GLY A 154 -11.46 -39.98 -16.52
CA GLY A 154 -10.03 -40.16 -16.76
C GLY A 154 -9.55 -41.62 -16.66
N GLY A 155 -8.26 -41.83 -16.36
CA GLY A 155 -7.65 -43.16 -16.29
C GLY A 155 -7.64 -43.77 -14.88
N THR A 156 -7.28 -45.06 -14.78
CA THR A 156 -7.17 -45.77 -13.49
C THR A 156 -5.82 -45.57 -12.77
N ALA A 157 -4.93 -44.68 -13.25
CA ALA A 157 -3.57 -44.48 -12.72
C ALA A 157 -2.72 -45.77 -12.55
N ARG A 158 -2.87 -46.76 -13.44
CA ARG A 158 -2.18 -48.07 -13.35
C ARG A 158 -0.65 -47.91 -13.41
N GLY A 159 0.07 -48.43 -12.41
CA GLY A 159 1.54 -48.40 -12.39
C GLY A 159 2.15 -47.11 -11.81
N ALA A 160 1.32 -46.21 -11.28
CA ALA A 160 1.78 -44.99 -10.61
C ALA A 160 2.72 -45.29 -9.43
N GLY A 161 2.53 -46.40 -8.72
CA GLY A 161 3.37 -46.81 -7.58
C GLY A 161 4.87 -46.94 -7.82
N ARG A 162 5.36 -47.08 -9.07
CA ARG A 162 6.79 -47.25 -9.36
C ARG A 162 7.55 -45.93 -9.63
N SER A 163 6.88 -44.85 -10.05
CA SER A 163 7.55 -43.56 -10.34
C SER A 163 6.62 -42.34 -10.27
N GLY A 164 5.36 -42.45 -10.68
CA GLY A 164 4.39 -41.33 -10.73
C GLY A 164 3.68 -41.00 -9.41
N ALA A 165 3.70 -41.93 -8.44
CA ALA A 165 2.96 -41.79 -7.19
C ALA A 165 3.37 -40.55 -6.40
N GLN A 166 4.65 -40.17 -6.42
CA GLN A 166 5.10 -39.03 -5.61
C GLN A 166 4.53 -37.69 -6.11
N HIS A 167 4.38 -37.51 -7.43
CA HIS A 167 3.71 -36.33 -7.99
C HIS A 167 2.23 -36.32 -7.62
N ALA A 168 1.54 -37.44 -7.85
CA ALA A 168 0.14 -37.58 -7.44
C ALA A 168 -0.05 -37.38 -5.92
N MET A 169 0.88 -37.83 -5.09
CA MET A 169 0.82 -37.59 -3.64
C MET A 169 0.95 -36.09 -3.32
N ALA A 170 1.85 -35.36 -3.98
CA ALA A 170 1.96 -33.92 -3.77
C ALA A 170 0.68 -33.18 -4.21
N VAL A 171 0.07 -33.59 -5.34
CA VAL A 171 -1.24 -33.08 -5.77
C VAL A 171 -2.32 -33.37 -4.72
N ASN A 172 -2.36 -34.59 -4.17
CA ASN A 172 -3.31 -34.93 -3.11
C ASN A 172 -3.09 -34.13 -1.83
N GLU A 173 -1.84 -33.85 -1.45
CA GLU A 173 -1.56 -32.99 -0.29
C GLU A 173 -1.96 -31.53 -0.56
N THR A 174 -1.80 -31.02 -1.79
CA THR A 174 -2.35 -29.71 -2.17
C THR A 174 -3.88 -29.70 -2.01
N ILE A 175 -4.58 -30.69 -2.54
CA ILE A 175 -6.05 -30.81 -2.39
C ILE A 175 -6.43 -30.89 -0.92
N ALA A 176 -5.72 -31.70 -0.13
CA ALA A 176 -5.97 -31.81 1.31
C ALA A 176 -5.77 -30.49 2.05
N ALA A 177 -4.71 -29.74 1.74
CA ALA A 177 -4.47 -28.44 2.37
C ALA A 177 -5.57 -27.42 2.04
N PHE A 178 -6.13 -27.46 0.83
CA PHE A 178 -7.32 -26.67 0.51
C PHE A 178 -8.53 -27.12 1.32
N VAL A 179 -8.89 -28.41 1.26
CA VAL A 179 -10.13 -28.94 1.88
C VAL A 179 -10.10 -28.88 3.41
N LEU A 180 -8.93 -29.04 4.02
CA LEU A 180 -8.77 -29.06 5.47
C LEU A 180 -8.53 -27.67 6.07
N GLY A 181 -7.93 -26.76 5.30
CA GLY A 181 -7.44 -25.49 5.80
C GLY A 181 -6.04 -25.61 6.41
N GLY A 182 -5.61 -24.53 7.09
CA GLY A 182 -4.31 -24.48 7.75
C GLY A 182 -4.26 -25.34 9.00
N THR A 183 -3.05 -25.80 9.34
CA THR A 183 -2.80 -26.52 10.60
C THR A 183 -2.35 -25.61 11.74
N ALA A 184 -1.90 -24.38 11.44
CA ALA A 184 -1.51 -23.42 12.47
C ALA A 184 -2.74 -22.88 13.25
N PRO A 185 -2.56 -22.46 14.52
CA PRO A 185 -3.62 -21.86 15.31
C PRO A 185 -4.25 -20.66 14.60
N ASP A 186 -5.56 -20.47 14.80
CA ASP A 186 -6.34 -19.34 14.27
C ASP A 186 -6.33 -19.19 12.74
N THR A 187 -5.94 -20.25 12.01
CA THR A 187 -6.02 -20.25 10.56
C THR A 187 -7.46 -20.42 10.08
N PRO A 188 -7.83 -19.80 8.94
CA PRO A 188 -9.15 -20.01 8.37
C PRO A 188 -9.38 -21.48 8.00
N GLY A 189 -10.65 -21.89 8.04
CA GLY A 189 -11.07 -23.23 7.61
C GLY A 189 -10.78 -23.52 6.13
N GLY A 190 -10.96 -24.79 5.77
CA GLY A 190 -10.78 -25.25 4.40
C GLY A 190 -11.79 -24.70 3.40
N VAL A 191 -11.47 -24.87 2.12
CA VAL A 191 -12.24 -24.45 0.94
C VAL A 191 -12.67 -25.71 0.19
N GLY A 192 -13.97 -25.77 -0.11
CA GLY A 192 -14.58 -26.89 -0.81
C GLY A 192 -14.43 -28.24 -0.11
N THR A 193 -14.80 -29.27 -0.84
CA THR A 193 -14.75 -30.68 -0.48
C THR A 193 -13.99 -31.44 -1.56
N VAL A 194 -13.63 -32.71 -1.32
CA VAL A 194 -12.91 -33.50 -2.34
C VAL A 194 -13.67 -33.61 -3.67
N THR A 195 -14.99 -33.55 -3.67
CA THR A 195 -15.82 -33.67 -4.88
C THR A 195 -15.88 -32.38 -5.70
N ASP A 196 -15.41 -31.26 -5.15
CA ASP A 196 -15.28 -29.98 -5.86
C ASP A 196 -14.00 -29.90 -6.71
N TRP A 197 -13.18 -30.96 -6.61
CA TRP A 197 -11.94 -31.12 -7.36
C TRP A 197 -12.09 -32.13 -8.50
N ALA A 198 -11.32 -31.91 -9.56
CA ALA A 198 -11.07 -32.90 -10.60
C ALA A 198 -9.56 -32.99 -10.89
N THR A 199 -9.07 -34.19 -11.13
CA THR A 199 -7.68 -34.43 -11.58
C THR A 199 -7.67 -35.14 -12.92
N GLU A 200 -6.53 -35.08 -13.62
CA GLU A 200 -6.35 -35.62 -14.97
C GLU A 200 -7.28 -35.02 -16.05
N VAL A 201 -7.79 -33.81 -15.82
CA VAL A 201 -8.66 -33.11 -16.78
C VAL A 201 -7.85 -32.70 -18.00
N GLU A 202 -8.32 -33.05 -19.20
CA GLU A 202 -7.67 -32.67 -20.45
C GLU A 202 -8.51 -31.65 -21.21
N PHE A 203 -7.93 -30.48 -21.45
CA PHE A 203 -8.50 -29.47 -22.33
C PHE A 203 -7.79 -29.53 -23.68
N THR A 204 -8.57 -29.80 -24.74
CA THR A 204 -8.02 -29.90 -26.10
C THR A 204 -8.00 -28.51 -26.73
N LEU A 205 -6.83 -28.11 -27.24
CA LEU A 205 -6.69 -26.86 -27.99
C LEU A 205 -7.34 -26.98 -29.39
N PRO A 206 -7.75 -25.84 -29.99
CA PRO A 206 -8.23 -25.82 -31.38
C PRO A 206 -7.29 -26.56 -32.34
N GLY A 207 -7.88 -27.39 -33.21
CA GLY A 207 -7.13 -28.28 -34.10
C GLY A 207 -6.76 -29.64 -33.52
N GLY A 208 -7.12 -29.94 -32.26
CA GLY A 208 -7.16 -31.30 -31.72
C GLY A 208 -5.82 -31.94 -31.34
N LYS A 209 -4.69 -31.35 -31.76
CA LYS A 209 -3.36 -31.96 -31.63
C LYS A 209 -2.64 -31.70 -30.31
N ARG A 210 -2.95 -30.60 -29.63
CA ARG A 210 -2.30 -30.19 -28.38
C ARG A 210 -3.32 -30.19 -27.25
N LYS A 211 -2.86 -30.58 -26.06
CA LYS A 211 -3.70 -30.64 -24.85
C LYS A 211 -3.05 -29.86 -23.72
N VAL A 212 -3.87 -29.21 -22.92
CA VAL A 212 -3.51 -28.62 -21.64
C VAL A 212 -4.13 -29.49 -20.57
N ARG A 213 -3.30 -30.01 -19.66
CA ARG A 213 -3.73 -30.87 -18.56
C ARG A 213 -3.23 -30.25 -17.25
N PRO A 214 -4.11 -29.57 -16.49
CA PRO A 214 -3.81 -29.20 -15.11
C PRO A 214 -3.55 -30.44 -14.28
N ASP A 215 -2.72 -30.30 -13.25
CA ASP A 215 -2.57 -31.35 -12.24
C ASP A 215 -3.88 -31.53 -11.45
N ALA A 216 -4.56 -30.42 -11.16
CA ALA A 216 -5.91 -30.42 -10.60
C ALA A 216 -6.71 -29.17 -11.02
N VAL A 217 -8.04 -29.27 -10.92
CA VAL A 217 -8.99 -28.17 -11.12
C VAL A 217 -9.92 -28.11 -9.93
N LEU A 218 -10.05 -26.94 -9.31
CA LEU A 218 -10.99 -26.65 -8.23
C LEU A 218 -12.14 -25.79 -8.77
N GLN A 219 -13.37 -26.10 -8.38
CA GLN A 219 -14.52 -25.19 -8.50
C GLN A 219 -15.04 -24.87 -7.10
N ALA A 220 -14.86 -23.63 -6.64
CA ALA A 220 -15.28 -23.18 -5.32
C ALA A 220 -16.10 -21.87 -5.44
N PRO A 221 -17.26 -21.91 -6.12
CA PRO A 221 -18.09 -20.72 -6.35
C PRO A 221 -18.54 -20.05 -5.04
N GLU A 222 -18.63 -20.79 -3.93
CA GLU A 222 -18.99 -20.30 -2.60
C GLU A 222 -18.02 -19.24 -2.04
N ILE A 223 -16.77 -19.23 -2.50
CA ILE A 223 -15.78 -18.20 -2.18
C ILE A 223 -15.49 -17.26 -3.37
N GLY A 224 -16.34 -17.27 -4.41
CA GLY A 224 -16.15 -16.46 -5.61
C GLY A 224 -15.00 -16.94 -6.51
N VAL A 225 -14.64 -18.23 -6.43
CA VAL A 225 -13.65 -18.88 -7.30
C VAL A 225 -14.38 -19.91 -8.18
N PRO A 226 -14.97 -19.49 -9.31
CA PRO A 226 -15.74 -20.38 -10.18
C PRO A 226 -14.88 -21.51 -10.76
N VAL A 227 -13.59 -21.23 -11.00
CA VAL A 227 -12.61 -22.23 -11.37
C VAL A 227 -11.20 -21.75 -10.98
N LEU A 228 -10.35 -22.66 -10.52
CA LEU A 228 -8.92 -22.48 -10.31
C LEU A 228 -8.18 -23.68 -10.90
N MET A 229 -7.28 -23.42 -11.85
CA MET A 229 -6.35 -24.43 -12.33
C MET A 229 -5.19 -24.55 -11.35
N VAL A 230 -4.72 -25.76 -11.06
CA VAL A 230 -3.62 -25.98 -10.13
C VAL A 230 -2.52 -26.78 -10.82
N GLU A 231 -1.31 -26.27 -10.71
CA GLU A 231 -0.07 -26.90 -11.14
C GLU A 231 0.80 -27.14 -9.91
N VAL A 232 1.22 -28.38 -9.71
CA VAL A 232 2.13 -28.76 -8.63
C VAL A 232 3.50 -28.99 -9.22
N ASP A 233 4.53 -28.45 -8.60
CA ASP A 233 5.88 -28.54 -9.10
C ASP A 233 6.85 -28.96 -7.99
N ARG A 234 7.22 -30.24 -8.03
CA ARG A 234 8.11 -30.88 -7.05
C ARG A 234 9.59 -30.54 -7.23
N SER A 235 9.89 -29.44 -7.92
CA SER A 235 11.26 -29.01 -8.19
C SER A 235 12.10 -30.00 -9.02
N THR A 236 11.47 -30.98 -9.67
CA THR A 236 12.14 -31.99 -10.52
C THR A 236 12.19 -31.61 -11.99
N MET A 237 11.43 -30.60 -12.40
CA MET A 237 11.37 -30.12 -13.79
C MET A 237 12.21 -28.84 -13.96
N ALA A 238 12.68 -28.55 -15.16
CA ALA A 238 13.30 -27.26 -15.47
C ALA A 238 12.24 -26.12 -15.38
N PRO A 239 12.56 -24.94 -14.79
CA PRO A 239 11.61 -23.82 -14.67
C PRO A 239 10.97 -23.39 -15.99
N GLU A 240 11.71 -23.46 -17.10
CA GLU A 240 11.24 -23.11 -18.45
C GLU A 240 10.07 -23.99 -18.90
N ARG A 241 10.10 -25.28 -18.52
CA ARG A 241 9.00 -26.20 -18.84
C ARG A 241 7.76 -25.92 -18.01
N VAL A 242 7.93 -25.45 -16.77
CA VAL A 242 6.82 -25.00 -15.93
C VAL A 242 6.23 -23.71 -16.50
N ALA A 243 7.08 -22.73 -16.84
CA ALA A 243 6.67 -21.48 -17.47
C ALA A 243 5.92 -21.71 -18.79
N ALA A 244 6.36 -22.65 -19.62
CA ALA A 244 5.70 -23.01 -20.88
C ALA A 244 4.27 -23.54 -20.69
N LYS A 245 3.93 -24.11 -19.52
CA LYS A 245 2.54 -24.47 -19.22
C LYS A 245 1.63 -23.24 -19.21
N PHE A 246 2.09 -22.11 -18.68
CA PHE A 246 1.29 -20.87 -18.64
C PHE A 246 1.07 -20.26 -20.03
N THR A 247 2.03 -20.41 -20.94
CA THR A 247 1.81 -20.08 -22.35
C THR A 247 0.70 -20.94 -22.95
N ALA A 248 0.69 -22.24 -22.66
CA ALA A 248 -0.37 -23.14 -23.12
C ALA A 248 -1.74 -22.82 -22.50
N TYR A 249 -1.79 -22.41 -21.22
CA TYR A 249 -3.02 -21.91 -20.59
C TYR A 249 -3.53 -20.65 -21.28
N ARG A 250 -2.66 -19.69 -21.59
CA ARG A 250 -3.06 -18.47 -22.31
C ARG A 250 -3.65 -18.79 -23.68
N GLU A 251 -3.00 -19.69 -24.43
CA GLU A 251 -3.53 -20.18 -25.71
C GLU A 251 -4.90 -20.85 -25.56
N LEU A 252 -5.06 -21.68 -24.51
CA LEU A 252 -6.33 -22.31 -24.19
C LEU A 252 -7.39 -21.25 -23.89
N PHE A 253 -7.12 -20.28 -23.03
CA PHE A 253 -8.11 -19.28 -22.62
C PHE A 253 -8.48 -18.29 -23.72
N ARG A 254 -7.59 -18.06 -24.70
CA ARG A 254 -7.89 -17.33 -25.94
C ARG A 254 -8.88 -18.04 -26.85
N THR A 255 -9.07 -19.35 -26.69
CA THR A 255 -9.94 -20.14 -27.58
C THR A 255 -11.38 -19.64 -27.49
N LYS A 256 -11.92 -19.21 -28.65
CA LYS A 256 -13.31 -18.82 -28.80
C LYS A 256 -14.13 -19.94 -29.43
N VAL A 257 -15.37 -20.08 -28.97
CA VAL A 257 -16.37 -21.00 -29.52
C VAL A 257 -17.62 -20.22 -29.88
N ARG A 258 -18.46 -20.80 -30.73
CA ARG A 258 -19.75 -20.21 -31.07
C ARG A 258 -20.62 -20.08 -29.82
N ASP A 259 -21.21 -18.92 -29.65
CA ASP A 259 -22.24 -18.66 -28.66
C ASP A 259 -23.60 -19.13 -29.19
N ASN A 260 -24.22 -20.01 -28.41
CA ASN A 260 -25.51 -20.61 -28.73
C ASN A 260 -26.65 -19.94 -27.96
N ASP A 261 -26.41 -18.80 -27.29
CA ASP A 261 -27.48 -18.02 -26.64
C ASP A 261 -28.57 -17.67 -27.67
N PRO A 262 -29.83 -18.13 -27.45
CA PRO A 262 -30.95 -17.81 -28.32
C PRO A 262 -31.22 -16.30 -28.42
N ALA A 263 -30.88 -15.52 -27.38
CA ALA A 263 -31.08 -14.07 -27.37
C ALA A 263 -30.15 -13.32 -28.34
N LEU A 264 -29.05 -13.96 -28.76
CA LEU A 264 -28.10 -13.42 -29.75
C LEU A 264 -28.35 -13.99 -31.15
N ALA A 265 -29.52 -14.60 -31.39
CA ALA A 265 -29.83 -15.25 -32.67
C ALA A 265 -29.79 -14.29 -33.86
N ASP A 266 -30.18 -13.02 -33.65
CA ASP A 266 -30.28 -11.98 -34.67
C ASP A 266 -28.95 -11.26 -34.95
N GLN A 267 -27.88 -11.56 -34.21
CA GLN A 267 -26.56 -10.97 -34.42
C GLN A 267 -25.76 -11.73 -35.50
N GLU A 268 -24.86 -11.02 -36.17
CA GLU A 268 -23.96 -11.59 -37.16
C GLU A 268 -23.13 -12.74 -36.54
N PRO A 269 -22.92 -13.88 -37.24
CA PRO A 269 -22.24 -15.05 -36.68
C PRO A 269 -20.82 -14.78 -36.17
N ALA A 270 -20.12 -13.78 -36.72
CA ALA A 270 -18.79 -13.38 -36.27
C ALA A 270 -18.81 -12.75 -34.86
N ASP A 271 -19.90 -12.07 -34.51
CA ASP A 271 -20.09 -11.41 -33.21
C ASP A 271 -20.60 -12.39 -32.14
N ARG A 272 -21.07 -13.57 -32.57
CA ARG A 272 -21.55 -14.66 -31.70
C ARG A 272 -20.44 -15.60 -31.25
N THR A 273 -19.31 -15.06 -30.79
CA THR A 273 -18.22 -15.89 -30.25
C THR A 273 -17.84 -15.49 -28.83
N VAL A 274 -17.78 -16.48 -27.96
CA VAL A 274 -17.38 -16.32 -26.56
C VAL A 274 -16.16 -17.18 -26.27
N HIS A 275 -15.36 -16.79 -25.28
CA HIS A 275 -14.28 -17.65 -24.81
C HIS A 275 -14.86 -18.96 -24.26
N TRP A 276 -14.29 -20.10 -24.67
CA TRP A 276 -14.82 -21.43 -24.34
C TRP A 276 -15.05 -21.63 -22.84
N TRP A 277 -14.12 -21.11 -22.02
CA TRP A 277 -14.15 -21.27 -20.57
C TRP A 277 -15.33 -20.52 -19.93
N ARG A 278 -15.84 -19.44 -20.53
CA ARG A 278 -17.05 -18.75 -20.05
C ARG A 278 -18.30 -19.61 -20.21
N ARG A 279 -18.31 -20.48 -21.22
CA ARG A 279 -19.39 -21.46 -21.43
C ARG A 279 -19.25 -22.66 -20.50
N THR A 280 -18.02 -23.13 -20.28
CA THR A 280 -17.76 -24.28 -19.40
C THR A 280 -18.05 -23.96 -17.94
N TRP A 281 -17.68 -22.75 -17.49
CA TRP A 281 -17.91 -22.29 -16.12
C TRP A 281 -18.74 -21.00 -16.14
N PRO A 282 -20.07 -21.12 -16.34
CA PRO A 282 -20.96 -19.96 -16.27
C PRO A 282 -20.92 -19.36 -14.85
N GLY A 283 -21.05 -18.05 -14.74
CA GLY A 283 -20.96 -17.35 -13.44
C GLY A 283 -19.56 -16.83 -13.09
N HIS A 284 -18.58 -16.91 -14.01
CA HIS A 284 -17.32 -16.20 -13.86
C HIS A 284 -17.51 -14.68 -13.96
N THR A 285 -17.61 -14.03 -12.80
CA THR A 285 -17.84 -12.58 -12.67
C THR A 285 -16.55 -11.76 -12.67
N ARG A 286 -15.40 -12.38 -12.40
CA ARG A 286 -14.11 -11.68 -12.41
C ARG A 286 -13.70 -11.32 -13.84
N PRO A 287 -13.09 -10.14 -14.06
CA PRO A 287 -12.55 -9.78 -15.37
C PRO A 287 -11.25 -10.55 -15.66
N GLY A 288 -11.01 -10.87 -16.93
CA GLY A 288 -9.83 -11.59 -17.39
C GLY A 288 -10.02 -13.11 -17.53
N TYR A 289 -8.91 -13.84 -17.66
CA TYR A 289 -8.90 -15.30 -17.80
C TYR A 289 -9.02 -16.03 -16.45
N PRO A 290 -9.39 -17.33 -16.46
CA PRO A 290 -9.32 -18.18 -15.29
C PRO A 290 -7.94 -18.18 -14.62
N PRO A 291 -7.87 -18.17 -13.28
CA PRO A 291 -6.60 -18.18 -12.56
C PRO A 291 -5.92 -19.56 -12.57
N VAL A 292 -4.59 -19.53 -12.43
CA VAL A 292 -3.73 -20.71 -12.27
C VAL A 292 -2.89 -20.55 -11.00
N ALA A 293 -3.00 -21.52 -10.09
CA ALA A 293 -2.15 -21.63 -8.90
C ALA A 293 -0.95 -22.52 -9.19
N LEU A 294 0.26 -22.02 -8.90
CA LEU A 294 1.49 -22.78 -8.88
C LEU A 294 1.86 -23.13 -7.43
N VAL A 295 1.95 -24.41 -7.11
CA VAL A 295 2.36 -24.90 -5.80
C VAL A 295 3.72 -25.60 -5.95
N VAL A 296 4.79 -24.98 -5.44
CA VAL A 296 6.13 -25.58 -5.47
C VAL A 296 6.43 -26.36 -4.19
N THR A 297 7.19 -27.44 -4.28
CA THR A 297 7.54 -28.30 -3.13
C THR A 297 8.87 -29.03 -3.35
N ASP A 298 9.30 -29.79 -2.34
CA ASP A 298 10.41 -30.74 -2.39
C ASP A 298 11.80 -30.11 -2.59
N ALA A 299 11.97 -28.86 -2.15
CA ALA A 299 13.26 -28.19 -2.05
C ALA A 299 13.29 -27.27 -0.82
N GLY A 300 14.48 -26.79 -0.44
CA GLY A 300 14.61 -25.84 0.68
C GLY A 300 13.92 -24.49 0.41
N PRO A 301 13.53 -23.73 1.45
CA PRO A 301 12.72 -22.51 1.29
C PRO A 301 13.31 -21.48 0.31
N VAL A 302 14.63 -21.26 0.37
CA VAL A 302 15.34 -20.35 -0.55
C VAL A 302 15.27 -20.85 -1.99
N ALA A 303 15.42 -22.16 -2.22
CA ALA A 303 15.34 -22.74 -3.55
C ALA A 303 13.92 -22.64 -4.11
N LEU A 304 12.89 -22.84 -3.28
CA LEU A 304 11.48 -22.68 -3.68
C LEU A 304 11.13 -21.22 -3.99
N ALA A 305 11.67 -20.26 -3.24
CA ALA A 305 11.50 -18.83 -3.53
C ALA A 305 12.16 -18.44 -4.86
N ASN A 306 13.43 -18.82 -5.06
CA ASN A 306 14.16 -18.59 -6.31
C ASN A 306 13.45 -19.26 -7.50
N ARG A 307 12.87 -20.44 -7.28
CA ARG A 307 12.11 -21.16 -8.29
C ARG A 307 10.82 -20.45 -8.67
N GLN A 308 10.04 -19.97 -7.69
CA GLN A 308 8.84 -19.15 -7.96
C GLN A 308 9.21 -17.90 -8.76
N GLN A 309 10.33 -17.23 -8.42
CA GLN A 309 10.82 -16.04 -9.13
C GLN A 309 11.24 -16.38 -10.57
N ALA A 310 12.05 -17.41 -10.77
CA ALA A 310 12.50 -17.82 -12.11
C ALA A 310 11.31 -18.14 -13.02
N VAL A 311 10.31 -18.85 -12.49
CA VAL A 311 9.08 -19.15 -13.25
C VAL A 311 8.27 -17.88 -13.53
N ALA A 312 8.21 -16.93 -12.58
CA ALA A 312 7.55 -15.63 -12.80
C ALA A 312 8.22 -14.88 -13.96
N ASP A 313 9.54 -14.75 -13.94
CA ASP A 313 10.31 -14.03 -14.95
C ASP A 313 10.15 -14.67 -16.34
N LEU A 314 10.30 -16.00 -16.41
CA LEU A 314 10.17 -16.76 -17.66
C LEU A 314 8.75 -16.76 -18.25
N SER A 315 7.73 -16.49 -17.42
CA SER A 315 6.32 -16.46 -17.85
C SER A 315 5.74 -15.05 -17.91
N ALA A 316 6.56 -13.99 -17.78
CA ALA A 316 6.13 -12.59 -17.72
C ALA A 316 5.15 -12.22 -18.85
N ASP A 317 5.44 -12.63 -20.08
CA ASP A 317 4.58 -12.36 -21.24
C ASP A 317 3.15 -12.89 -21.09
N CYS A 318 2.92 -13.87 -20.22
CA CYS A 318 1.60 -14.48 -19.97
C CYS A 318 0.80 -13.78 -18.89
N TRP A 319 1.43 -13.18 -17.87
CA TRP A 319 0.73 -12.64 -16.69
C TRP A 319 0.87 -11.13 -16.49
N LEU A 320 1.87 -10.48 -17.10
CA LEU A 320 2.26 -9.09 -16.80
C LEU A 320 1.20 -8.05 -17.20
N GLY A 321 0.26 -8.39 -18.08
CA GLY A 321 -0.74 -7.44 -18.61
C GLY A 321 -0.12 -6.40 -19.56
N ARG A 322 -0.95 -5.82 -20.42
CA ARG A 322 -0.53 -4.78 -21.37
C ARG A 322 -0.45 -3.43 -20.67
N TRP A 323 0.67 -2.72 -20.82
CA TRP A 323 0.81 -1.35 -20.29
C TRP A 323 -0.01 -0.35 -21.12
N CYS A 324 -0.75 0.51 -20.44
CA CYS A 324 -1.64 1.51 -21.00
C CYS A 324 -1.40 2.85 -20.29
N LYS A 325 -1.49 3.96 -21.03
CA LYS A 325 -1.35 5.31 -20.49
C LYS A 325 -2.28 6.29 -21.19
N VAL A 326 -2.68 7.35 -20.50
CA VAL A 326 -3.40 8.46 -21.13
C VAL A 326 -2.41 9.29 -21.93
N VAL A 327 -2.65 9.49 -23.22
CA VAL A 327 -1.73 10.21 -24.14
C VAL A 327 -1.48 11.67 -23.72
N ARG A 328 -2.41 12.28 -22.98
CA ARG A 328 -2.38 13.70 -22.60
C ARG A 328 -1.70 13.99 -21.25
N ASP A 329 -1.42 12.97 -20.44
CA ASP A 329 -0.77 13.19 -19.15
C ASP A 329 0.74 13.33 -19.36
N TYR A 330 1.31 14.43 -18.86
CA TYR A 330 2.76 14.67 -18.87
C TYR A 330 3.54 13.79 -17.87
N ASN A 331 2.86 12.87 -17.17
CA ASN A 331 3.51 11.89 -16.30
C ASN A 331 3.62 10.54 -17.02
N ASP A 332 4.72 9.81 -16.79
CA ASP A 332 4.90 8.45 -17.30
C ASP A 332 4.06 7.41 -16.52
N ASP A 333 3.00 7.84 -15.81
CA ASP A 333 2.11 6.93 -15.08
C ASP A 333 1.07 6.30 -16.01
N GLY A 334 0.62 5.11 -15.65
CA GLY A 334 -0.30 4.33 -16.45
C GLY A 334 -0.90 3.18 -15.66
N TRP A 335 -1.65 2.34 -16.34
CA TRP A 335 -2.23 1.13 -15.79
C TRP A 335 -1.89 -0.08 -16.65
N ARG A 336 -2.25 -1.26 -16.15
CA ARG A 336 -2.14 -2.52 -16.88
C ARG A 336 -3.52 -3.07 -17.20
N GLU A 337 -3.69 -3.56 -18.42
CA GLU A 337 -4.87 -4.28 -18.88
C GLU A 337 -4.59 -5.79 -18.91
N TYR A 338 -5.53 -6.57 -18.37
CA TYR A 338 -5.34 -8.00 -18.11
C TYR A 338 -6.29 -8.90 -18.92
N ASP A 339 -6.98 -8.35 -19.92
CA ASP A 339 -7.97 -9.09 -20.73
C ASP A 339 -7.37 -10.32 -21.42
N ASP A 340 -6.07 -10.28 -21.69
CA ASP A 340 -5.32 -11.35 -22.35
C ASP A 340 -4.13 -11.85 -21.49
N ALA A 341 -4.21 -11.65 -20.18
CA ALA A 341 -3.23 -12.11 -19.22
C ALA A 341 -3.81 -13.23 -18.35
N VAL A 342 -3.02 -14.27 -18.10
CA VAL A 342 -3.38 -15.38 -17.21
C VAL A 342 -3.09 -14.96 -15.78
N PRO A 343 -4.09 -14.99 -14.89
CA PRO A 343 -3.82 -14.73 -13.50
C PRO A 343 -3.04 -15.87 -12.85
N ILE A 344 -1.74 -15.68 -12.57
CA ILE A 344 -0.91 -16.66 -11.87
C ILE A 344 -0.71 -16.25 -10.40
N ILE A 345 -0.94 -17.18 -9.49
CA ILE A 345 -0.63 -17.06 -8.07
C ILE A 345 0.29 -18.22 -7.67
N ALA A 346 1.30 -17.94 -6.85
CA ALA A 346 2.31 -18.94 -6.47
C ALA A 346 2.41 -19.08 -4.95
N THR A 347 2.62 -20.31 -4.47
CA THR A 347 2.91 -20.60 -3.07
C THR A 347 3.75 -21.87 -2.93
N THR A 348 4.12 -22.23 -1.71
CA THR A 348 4.73 -23.53 -1.41
C THR A 348 3.70 -24.46 -0.78
N LEU A 349 3.88 -25.78 -0.97
CA LEU A 349 2.98 -26.75 -0.35
C LEU A 349 3.03 -26.66 1.19
N GLU A 350 4.20 -26.37 1.75
CA GLU A 350 4.39 -26.22 3.19
C GLU A 350 3.60 -25.02 3.74
N ALA A 351 3.71 -23.85 3.10
CA ALA A 351 2.95 -22.66 3.51
C ALA A 351 1.44 -22.88 3.35
N LEU A 352 1.03 -23.58 2.30
CA LEU A 352 -0.37 -23.95 2.06
C LEU A 352 -0.91 -24.90 3.14
N ALA A 353 -0.15 -25.91 3.53
CA ALA A 353 -0.53 -26.85 4.58
C ALA A 353 -0.53 -26.19 5.98
N GLU A 354 0.36 -25.23 6.22
CA GLU A 354 0.46 -24.54 7.50
C GLU A 354 -0.65 -23.49 7.67
N HIS A 355 -0.88 -22.65 6.67
CA HIS A 355 -1.75 -21.48 6.79
C HIS A 355 -3.09 -21.61 6.05
N GLY A 356 -3.26 -22.64 5.23
CA GLY A 356 -4.46 -22.85 4.42
C GLY A 356 -4.56 -21.89 3.21
N PRO A 357 -5.50 -22.14 2.29
CA PRO A 357 -5.64 -21.33 1.08
C PRO A 357 -6.09 -19.90 1.36
N LEU A 358 -6.80 -19.64 2.46
CA LEU A 358 -7.25 -18.31 2.84
C LEU A 358 -6.23 -17.55 3.71
N GLY A 359 -5.10 -18.18 4.06
CA GLY A 359 -3.97 -17.50 4.70
C GLY A 359 -3.18 -16.61 3.73
N PRO A 360 -2.37 -15.66 4.23
CA PRO A 360 -1.61 -14.73 3.41
C PRO A 360 -0.33 -15.38 2.84
N ILE A 361 -0.51 -16.37 1.96
CA ILE A 361 0.58 -17.21 1.43
C ILE A 361 0.73 -17.13 -0.09
N TRP A 362 -0.22 -16.49 -0.77
CA TRP A 362 -0.24 -16.43 -2.23
C TRP A 362 0.54 -15.21 -2.69
N TRP A 363 1.56 -15.47 -3.48
CA TRP A 363 2.23 -14.41 -4.23
C TRP A 363 1.58 -14.29 -5.60
N ARG A 364 0.91 -13.15 -5.82
CA ARG A 364 0.40 -12.79 -7.13
C ARG A 364 1.55 -12.26 -7.98
N TYR A 365 1.87 -12.93 -9.08
CA TYR A 365 2.89 -12.42 -10.01
C TYR A 365 2.52 -10.99 -10.46
N GLY A 366 3.50 -10.08 -10.39
CA GLY A 366 3.31 -8.65 -10.66
C GLY A 366 2.72 -7.83 -9.51
N ARG A 367 2.54 -8.43 -8.32
CA ARG A 367 2.10 -7.74 -7.11
C ARG A 367 3.07 -8.05 -5.97
N ASP A 368 3.36 -7.02 -5.18
CA ASP A 368 4.23 -7.16 -4.02
C ASP A 368 3.51 -7.84 -2.85
N GLY A 369 4.27 -8.60 -2.07
CA GLY A 369 3.78 -9.24 -0.85
C GLY A 369 3.00 -10.54 -1.07
N ARG A 370 2.63 -11.16 0.05
CA ARG A 370 1.79 -12.36 0.11
C ARG A 370 0.38 -11.96 0.51
N HIS A 371 -0.62 -12.55 -0.12
CA HIS A 371 -2.03 -12.22 0.03
C HIS A 371 -2.85 -13.48 0.30
N CYS A 372 -4.07 -13.31 0.80
CA CYS A 372 -5.03 -14.43 0.83
C CYS A 372 -5.43 -14.82 -0.60
N LEU A 373 -5.98 -16.03 -0.80
CA LEU A 373 -6.40 -16.48 -2.13
C LEU A 373 -7.31 -15.45 -2.83
N ILE A 374 -8.30 -14.91 -2.13
CA ILE A 374 -9.30 -14.01 -2.70
C ILE A 374 -8.66 -12.71 -3.20
N ASP A 375 -7.78 -12.11 -2.39
CA ASP A 375 -7.08 -10.87 -2.70
C ASP A 375 -6.02 -11.08 -3.79
N ALA A 376 -5.33 -12.22 -3.77
CA ALA A 376 -4.28 -12.56 -4.75
C ALA A 376 -4.83 -12.70 -6.17
N LEU A 377 -6.12 -12.99 -6.31
CA LEU A 377 -6.81 -13.11 -7.59
C LEU A 377 -7.14 -11.75 -8.24
N ASP A 378 -6.94 -10.63 -7.54
CA ASP A 378 -7.19 -9.30 -8.10
C ASP A 378 -6.04 -8.84 -9.01
N ASN A 379 -6.39 -8.13 -10.07
CA ASN A 379 -5.43 -7.60 -11.04
C ASN A 379 -4.70 -6.37 -10.47
N PRO A 380 -3.36 -6.41 -10.30
CA PRO A 380 -2.60 -5.29 -9.76
C PRO A 380 -2.52 -4.13 -10.77
N ASN A 381 -2.35 -2.90 -10.28
CA ASN A 381 -2.16 -1.70 -11.11
C ASN A 381 -3.13 -1.57 -12.31
N ASN A 382 -4.39 -1.95 -12.12
CA ASN A 382 -5.42 -1.85 -13.14
C ASN A 382 -5.92 -0.40 -13.31
N ARG A 383 -6.88 -0.19 -14.23
CA ARG A 383 -7.43 1.13 -14.51
C ARG A 383 -8.01 1.81 -13.26
N ALA A 384 -8.75 1.08 -12.45
CA ALA A 384 -9.33 1.61 -11.21
C ALA A 384 -8.24 2.09 -10.23
N ALA A 385 -7.14 1.35 -10.10
CA ALA A 385 -6.01 1.77 -9.27
C ALA A 385 -5.33 3.04 -9.81
N TYR A 386 -5.21 3.18 -11.14
CA TYR A 386 -4.71 4.42 -11.76
C TYR A 386 -5.67 5.59 -11.49
N ASP A 387 -6.98 5.41 -11.68
CA ASP A 387 -7.97 6.47 -11.44
C ASP A 387 -7.95 6.94 -9.97
N GLN A 388 -7.76 6.02 -9.02
CA GLN A 388 -7.55 6.35 -7.60
C GLN A 388 -6.28 7.18 -7.37
N ARG A 389 -5.16 6.83 -8.02
CA ARG A 389 -3.92 7.63 -7.93
C ARG A 389 -4.11 9.02 -8.55
N GLN A 390 -4.83 9.14 -9.66
CA GLN A 390 -5.14 10.44 -10.26
C GLN A 390 -6.02 11.29 -9.35
N ALA A 391 -7.09 10.72 -8.79
CA ALA A 391 -7.94 11.41 -7.82
C ALA A 391 -7.15 11.88 -6.58
N ALA A 392 -6.21 11.07 -6.09
CA ALA A 392 -5.33 11.45 -4.99
C ALA A 392 -4.39 12.61 -5.36
N ARG A 393 -3.81 12.61 -6.56
CA ARG A 393 -2.97 13.71 -7.06
C ARG A 393 -3.76 15.00 -7.23
N GLU A 394 -4.94 14.93 -7.84
CA GLU A 394 -5.82 16.09 -7.96
C GLU A 394 -6.24 16.64 -6.60
N LYS A 395 -6.56 15.76 -5.65
CA LYS A 395 -6.90 16.16 -4.28
C LYS A 395 -5.71 16.86 -3.61
N LYS A 396 -4.50 16.31 -3.75
CA LYS A 396 -3.27 16.94 -3.24
C LYS A 396 -3.01 18.28 -3.91
N ALA A 397 -3.08 18.37 -5.24
CA ALA A 397 -2.88 19.62 -5.97
C ALA A 397 -3.90 20.70 -5.56
N LYS A 398 -5.17 20.32 -5.34
CA LYS A 398 -6.20 21.22 -4.81
C LYS A 398 -5.89 21.67 -3.38
N GLN A 399 -5.34 20.79 -2.54
CA GLN A 399 -4.91 21.14 -1.18
C GLN A 399 -3.71 22.09 -1.21
N ASP A 400 -2.64 21.73 -1.92
CA ASP A 400 -1.43 22.54 -2.05
C ASP A 400 -1.76 23.91 -2.65
N HIS A 401 -2.65 23.98 -3.65
CA HIS A 401 -3.15 25.25 -4.19
C HIS A 401 -3.94 26.04 -3.14
N ARG A 402 -4.82 25.41 -2.35
CA ARG A 402 -5.55 26.10 -1.27
C ARG A 402 -4.60 26.66 -0.21
N GLU A 403 -3.61 25.90 0.21
CA GLU A 403 -2.59 26.33 1.17
C GLU A 403 -1.79 27.51 0.62
N LEU A 404 -1.33 27.43 -0.63
CA LEU A 404 -0.67 28.52 -1.34
C LEU A 404 -1.55 29.78 -1.37
N MET A 405 -2.82 29.68 -1.76
CA MET A 405 -3.75 30.80 -1.74
C MET A 405 -3.93 31.39 -0.34
N GLN A 406 -4.00 30.55 0.70
CA GLN A 406 -4.06 31.01 2.08
C GLN A 406 -2.82 31.79 2.50
N THR A 407 -1.62 31.43 2.03
CA THR A 407 -0.42 32.23 2.31
C THR A 407 -0.52 33.66 1.74
N LEU A 408 -1.32 33.84 0.70
CA LEU A 408 -1.58 35.13 0.06
C LEU A 408 -2.73 35.90 0.73
N ALA A 409 -3.22 35.50 1.90
CA ALA A 409 -4.24 36.25 2.65
C ALA A 409 -3.78 37.67 3.02
N CYS A 410 -4.73 38.61 3.15
CA CYS A 410 -4.40 39.98 3.56
C CYS A 410 -3.95 40.01 5.00
N ALA A 411 -2.84 40.70 5.28
CA ALA A 411 -2.46 41.01 6.65
C ALA A 411 -3.55 41.80 7.42
N ASP A 412 -4.32 42.64 6.73
CA ASP A 412 -5.33 43.49 7.39
C ASP A 412 -6.74 42.90 7.41
N CYS A 413 -7.30 42.57 6.24
CA CYS A 413 -8.69 42.14 6.12
C CYS A 413 -8.88 40.62 6.01
N GLY A 414 -7.80 39.83 6.03
CA GLY A 414 -7.84 38.37 5.86
C GLY A 414 -8.28 37.87 4.47
N ASN A 415 -8.64 38.74 3.53
CA ASN A 415 -9.17 38.32 2.22
C ASN A 415 -8.14 37.49 1.44
N VAL A 416 -8.56 36.33 0.92
CA VAL A 416 -7.78 35.37 0.12
C VAL A 416 -8.11 35.58 -1.37
N PRO A 417 -7.12 35.68 -2.28
CA PRO A 417 -7.42 35.87 -3.69
C PRO A 417 -8.08 34.62 -4.29
N LYS A 418 -8.74 34.76 -5.45
CA LYS A 418 -9.34 33.62 -6.17
C LYS A 418 -8.33 32.87 -7.04
N GLU A 419 -7.31 33.55 -7.51
CA GLU A 419 -6.28 33.02 -8.42
C GLU A 419 -4.91 33.63 -8.06
N GLU A 420 -3.83 32.90 -8.34
CA GLU A 420 -2.47 33.46 -8.31
C GLU A 420 -2.32 34.45 -9.45
N SER A 421 -2.47 35.75 -9.17
CA SER A 421 -2.37 36.78 -10.20
C SER A 421 -1.77 38.08 -9.70
N THR A 422 -1.00 38.69 -10.60
CA THR A 422 -0.58 40.08 -10.53
C THR A 422 -1.72 40.94 -11.06
N TRP A 423 -2.25 41.83 -10.24
CA TRP A 423 -3.32 42.74 -10.64
C TRP A 423 -2.72 44.01 -11.22
N VAL A 424 -3.31 44.52 -12.31
CA VAL A 424 -2.95 45.83 -12.87
C VAL A 424 -3.95 46.85 -12.36
N HIS A 425 -3.48 47.79 -11.54
CA HIS A 425 -4.28 48.89 -11.01
C HIS A 425 -3.78 50.21 -11.63
N GLY A 426 -4.49 50.71 -12.63
CA GLY A 426 -4.02 51.83 -13.45
C GLY A 426 -2.77 51.46 -14.24
N SER A 427 -1.70 52.24 -14.11
CA SER A 427 -0.39 51.94 -14.73
C SER A 427 0.54 51.08 -13.87
N ARG A 428 0.13 50.68 -12.65
CA ARG A 428 0.97 49.95 -11.71
C ARG A 428 0.58 48.47 -11.64
N GLN A 429 1.58 47.60 -11.65
CA GLN A 429 1.43 46.17 -11.38
C GLN A 429 1.55 45.89 -9.88
N TRP A 430 0.60 45.17 -9.32
CA TRP A 430 0.57 44.76 -7.93
C TRP A 430 0.56 43.23 -7.81
N THR A 431 1.68 42.67 -7.38
CA THR A 431 1.78 41.24 -7.07
C THR A 431 1.69 41.06 -5.56
N ARG A 432 0.67 40.31 -5.12
CA ARG A 432 0.49 40.01 -3.71
C ARG A 432 1.57 39.02 -3.26
N ARG A 433 2.20 39.31 -2.13
CA ARG A 433 3.22 38.44 -1.51
C ARG A 433 2.67 37.80 -0.24
N PRO A 434 3.21 36.65 0.19
CA PRO A 434 2.87 36.08 1.48
C PRO A 434 3.04 37.09 2.63
N GLY A 435 2.02 37.22 3.48
CA GLY A 435 1.98 38.21 4.56
C GLY A 435 1.78 39.67 4.11
N GLY A 436 1.51 39.92 2.83
CA GLY A 436 1.29 41.26 2.28
C GLY A 436 -0.16 41.76 2.42
N ARG A 437 -0.37 43.05 2.08
CA ARG A 437 -1.70 43.68 2.03
C ARG A 437 -2.35 43.45 0.65
N CYS A 438 -3.69 43.41 0.59
CA CYS A 438 -4.38 43.60 -0.70
C CYS A 438 -4.24 45.05 -1.14
N TRP A 439 -4.47 45.32 -2.43
CA TRP A 439 -4.38 46.68 -2.96
C TRP A 439 -5.26 47.69 -2.20
N PRO A 440 -6.56 47.44 -1.92
CA PRO A 440 -7.37 48.37 -1.15
C PRO A 440 -6.80 48.69 0.24
N CYS A 441 -6.42 47.68 1.02
CA CYS A 441 -5.86 47.91 2.35
C CYS A 441 -4.46 48.55 2.30
N HIS A 442 -3.66 48.26 1.28
CA HIS A 442 -2.39 48.96 1.06
C HIS A 442 -2.61 50.45 0.76
N GLN A 443 -3.59 50.76 -0.09
CA GLN A 443 -3.95 52.13 -0.41
C GLN A 443 -4.44 52.86 0.84
N GLU A 444 -5.41 52.30 1.58
CA GLU A 444 -5.92 52.88 2.82
C GLU A 444 -4.82 53.08 3.88
N HIS A 445 -3.87 52.14 3.98
CA HIS A 445 -2.73 52.27 4.89
C HIS A 445 -1.79 53.40 4.47
N THR A 446 -1.54 53.54 3.17
CA THR A 446 -0.69 54.61 2.62
C THR A 446 -1.35 55.98 2.85
N GLU A 447 -2.65 56.12 2.54
CA GLU A 447 -3.43 57.33 2.78
C GLU A 447 -3.52 57.66 4.28
N ARG A 448 -3.53 56.66 5.17
CA ARG A 448 -3.45 56.88 6.63
C ARG A 448 -2.10 57.40 7.06
N LEU A 449 -1.00 56.79 6.60
CA LEU A 449 0.35 57.27 6.90
C LEU A 449 0.60 58.68 6.36
N GLU A 450 0.06 59.00 5.17
CA GLU A 450 0.13 60.33 4.59
C GLU A 450 -0.62 61.36 5.46
N ARG A 451 -1.83 61.03 5.91
CA ARG A 451 -2.58 61.88 6.85
C ARG A 451 -1.87 62.05 8.19
N GLU A 452 -1.37 60.97 8.78
CA GLU A 452 -0.61 61.03 10.05
C GLU A 452 0.67 61.87 9.88
N ALA A 453 1.36 61.77 8.74
CA ALA A 453 2.52 62.58 8.43
C ALA A 453 2.16 64.07 8.23
N GLU A 454 1.01 64.35 7.62
CA GLU A 454 0.48 65.70 7.46
C GLU A 454 0.10 66.30 8.83
N GLU A 455 -0.61 65.56 9.67
CA GLU A 455 -0.94 65.95 11.05
C GLU A 455 0.33 66.17 11.89
N GLN A 456 1.35 65.30 11.76
CA GLN A 456 2.64 65.49 12.43
C GLN A 456 3.36 66.75 11.94
N LEU A 457 3.32 67.01 10.63
CA LEU A 457 3.90 68.22 10.05
C LEU A 457 3.17 69.47 10.55
N GLU A 458 1.83 69.47 10.59
CA GLU A 458 1.04 70.56 11.15
C GLU A 458 1.31 70.77 12.64
N ALA A 459 1.39 69.70 13.43
CA ALA A 459 1.76 69.77 14.83
C ALA A 459 3.19 70.31 15.04
N ALA A 460 4.13 69.94 14.16
CA ALA A 460 5.48 70.49 14.16
C ALA A 460 5.48 71.98 13.79
N ARG A 461 4.70 72.40 12.78
CA ARG A 461 4.52 73.81 12.41
C ARG A 461 3.96 74.62 13.58
N ALA A 462 2.90 74.15 14.23
CA ALA A 462 2.28 74.80 15.38
C ALA A 462 3.26 74.93 16.56
N ALA A 463 3.97 73.84 16.91
CA ALA A 463 4.98 73.86 17.96
C ALA A 463 6.13 74.83 17.64
N ASN A 464 6.62 74.82 16.40
CA ASN A 464 7.71 75.69 15.95
C ASN A 464 7.28 77.17 15.87
N ALA A 465 6.00 77.45 15.61
CA ALA A 465 5.44 78.79 15.62
C ALA A 465 5.20 79.34 17.03
N ALA A 466 4.96 78.45 18.01
CA ALA A 466 4.86 78.81 19.42
C ALA A 466 6.22 79.14 20.06
N LEU A 467 7.32 78.74 19.42
CA LEU A 467 8.65 79.19 19.82
C LEU A 467 8.85 80.67 19.46
N ARG A 468 9.72 81.33 20.22
CA ARG A 468 10.25 82.67 19.96
C ARG A 468 10.65 82.86 18.48
N PRO A 469 10.36 84.01 17.84
CA PRO A 469 10.55 84.21 16.41
C PRO A 469 12.02 84.33 16.04
N CYS A 470 12.46 83.58 15.01
CA CYS A 470 13.81 83.51 14.46
C CYS A 470 14.61 84.79 14.66
N TRP A 471 15.78 84.67 15.28
CA TRP A 471 16.61 85.82 15.60
C TRP A 471 16.90 86.72 14.40
N THR A 472 17.19 86.11 13.25
CA THR A 472 17.68 86.82 12.05
C THR A 472 16.55 87.43 11.22
N CYS A 473 15.51 86.67 10.87
CA CYS A 473 14.44 87.16 10.01
C CYS A 473 13.16 87.58 10.76
N ARG A 474 13.10 87.35 12.07
CA ARG A 474 11.90 87.56 12.91
C ARG A 474 10.67 86.74 12.50
N GLY A 475 10.82 85.76 11.62
CA GLY A 475 9.78 84.79 11.23
C GLY A 475 9.73 83.55 12.15
N SER A 476 8.85 82.60 11.85
CA SER A 476 8.76 81.33 12.61
C SER A 476 10.09 80.56 12.61
N ILE A 477 10.43 79.92 13.74
CA ILE A 477 11.60 79.04 13.86
C ILE A 477 11.46 77.82 12.92
N GLY A 478 10.25 77.42 12.57
CA GLY A 478 9.99 76.36 11.60
C GLY A 478 10.37 76.74 10.16
N GLY A 479 10.65 78.01 9.88
CA GLY A 479 10.86 78.50 8.52
C GLY A 479 9.54 78.84 7.81
N LYS A 480 9.64 79.12 6.51
CA LYS A 480 8.47 79.44 5.68
C LYS A 480 7.75 78.16 5.28
N GLU A 481 6.44 78.12 5.49
CA GLU A 481 5.57 77.00 5.11
C GLU A 481 5.72 76.66 3.62
N GLY A 482 5.84 75.37 3.30
CA GLY A 482 5.97 74.87 1.94
C GLY A 482 7.32 75.15 1.26
N SER A 483 8.24 75.82 1.96
CA SER A 483 9.59 76.04 1.45
C SER A 483 10.44 74.76 1.55
N LYS A 484 11.44 74.62 0.66
CA LYS A 484 12.40 73.50 0.74
C LYS A 484 13.19 73.45 2.05
N SER A 485 13.21 74.56 2.79
CA SER A 485 13.90 74.72 4.07
C SER A 485 12.93 74.79 5.23
N GLU A 486 11.69 74.35 5.05
CA GLU A 486 10.74 74.15 6.13
C GLU A 486 11.21 73.03 7.06
N LEU A 487 11.16 73.28 8.36
CA LEU A 487 11.45 72.27 9.37
C LEU A 487 10.21 71.39 9.56
N ARG A 488 10.32 70.13 9.16
CA ARG A 488 9.23 69.14 9.24
C ARG A 488 9.08 68.49 10.62
N GLU A 489 10.02 68.75 11.52
CA GLU A 489 10.05 68.21 12.88
C GLU A 489 9.99 69.35 13.90
N LYS A 490 9.70 69.00 15.16
CA LYS A 490 9.71 69.96 16.27
C LYS A 490 11.14 70.42 16.55
N ALA A 491 11.37 71.72 16.50
CA ALA A 491 12.63 72.33 16.91
C ALA A 491 12.81 72.23 18.43
N GLY A 492 14.05 72.06 18.87
CA GLY A 492 14.41 72.26 20.27
C GLY A 492 14.13 73.72 20.70
N PRO A 493 13.75 73.95 21.97
CA PRO A 493 13.44 75.30 22.46
C PRO A 493 14.65 76.25 22.39
N ASP A 494 15.87 75.69 22.37
CA ASP A 494 17.14 76.38 22.27
C ASP A 494 17.46 76.89 20.85
N ARG A 495 16.72 76.45 19.82
CA ARG A 495 16.99 76.84 18.43
C ARG A 495 16.81 78.35 18.24
N LEU A 496 17.87 79.00 17.74
CA LEU A 496 17.91 80.46 17.58
C LEU A 496 17.47 80.95 16.18
N GLU A 497 17.60 80.09 15.17
CA GLU A 497 17.32 80.45 13.78
C GLU A 497 16.46 79.42 13.05
N CYS A 498 15.65 79.92 12.12
CA CYS A 498 14.98 79.07 11.15
C CYS A 498 16.01 78.44 10.18
N PRO A 499 15.67 77.30 9.53
CA PRO A 499 16.64 76.57 8.71
C PRO A 499 17.22 77.40 7.55
N GLN A 500 16.43 78.30 6.96
CA GLN A 500 16.91 79.20 5.89
C GLN A 500 17.98 80.17 6.41
N CYS A 501 17.74 80.86 7.54
CA CYS A 501 18.73 81.80 8.08
C CYS A 501 20.00 81.11 8.53
N ALA A 502 19.88 79.92 9.16
CA ALA A 502 21.03 79.11 9.53
C ALA A 502 21.85 78.70 8.29
N ARG A 503 21.19 78.28 7.21
CA ARG A 503 21.83 77.94 5.94
C ARG A 503 22.48 79.16 5.28
N ASP A 504 21.77 80.27 5.16
CA ASP A 504 22.30 81.52 4.59
C ASP A 504 23.54 82.00 5.38
N ARG A 505 23.53 81.80 6.70
CA ARG A 505 24.67 82.13 7.54
C ARG A 505 25.88 81.24 7.27
N ALA A 506 25.65 79.93 7.17
CA ALA A 506 26.69 78.96 6.86
C ALA A 506 27.27 79.23 5.46
N GLU A 507 26.44 79.47 4.45
CA GLU A 507 26.88 79.81 3.08
C GLU A 507 27.69 81.11 3.04
N LYS A 508 27.37 82.09 3.90
CA LYS A 508 28.11 83.35 4.03
C LYS A 508 29.31 83.26 4.98
N ASN A 509 29.62 82.09 5.54
CA ASN A 509 30.72 81.85 6.48
C ASN A 509 30.75 82.83 7.69
N LEU A 510 29.59 83.23 8.21
CA LEU A 510 29.50 84.26 9.26
C LEU A 510 29.77 83.72 10.68
N GLY A 511 30.15 82.44 10.82
CA GLY A 511 30.42 81.80 12.12
C GLY A 511 29.16 81.47 12.95
N PRO A 512 29.33 80.97 14.20
CA PRO A 512 28.21 80.68 15.10
C PRO A 512 27.36 81.92 15.43
N LEU A 513 26.07 81.73 15.71
CA LEU A 513 25.24 82.84 16.21
C LEU A 513 25.76 83.31 17.55
N VAL A 514 26.08 84.60 17.66
CA VAL A 514 26.40 85.23 18.95
C VAL A 514 25.30 86.23 19.28
N LEU A 515 24.55 85.96 20.35
CA LEU A 515 23.52 86.88 20.82
C LEU A 515 24.16 88.08 21.55
N PRO A 516 23.69 89.32 21.33
CA PRO A 516 24.24 90.49 21.99
C PRO A 516 23.91 90.48 23.48
N ALA A 517 24.91 90.74 24.31
CA ALA A 517 24.72 90.81 25.76
C ALA A 517 23.68 91.88 26.13
N PRO A 518 22.76 91.60 27.07
CA PRO A 518 21.87 92.61 27.62
C PRO A 518 22.64 93.78 28.19
N THR A 519 22.29 94.99 27.78
CA THR A 519 22.87 96.23 28.33
C THR A 519 22.46 96.40 29.80
N LYS A 520 23.23 97.17 30.58
CA LYS A 520 22.88 97.49 31.98
C LYS A 520 21.48 98.10 32.10
N ARG A 521 21.06 98.92 31.12
CA ARG A 521 19.73 99.55 31.11
C ARG A 521 18.62 98.52 30.93
N GLU A 522 18.77 97.57 30.01
CA GLU A 522 17.81 96.48 29.82
C GLU A 522 17.77 95.56 31.06
N GLN A 523 18.91 95.28 31.69
CA GLN A 523 18.97 94.45 32.91
C GLN A 523 18.26 95.09 34.10
N VAL A 524 18.40 96.41 34.26
CA VAL A 524 17.68 97.16 35.31
C VAL A 524 16.18 97.22 35.01
N ALA A 525 15.79 97.42 33.75
CA ALA A 525 14.37 97.42 33.36
C ALA A 525 13.70 96.05 33.61
N ALA A 526 14.42 94.96 33.37
CA ALA A 526 13.94 93.59 33.63
C ALA A 526 13.67 93.28 35.11
N LEU A 527 14.30 94.02 36.04
CA LEU A 527 14.03 93.88 37.48
C LEU A 527 12.71 94.52 37.90
N VAL A 528 12.17 95.43 37.09
CA VAL A 528 10.95 96.19 37.38
C VAL A 528 9.74 95.60 36.65
N SER A 529 9.94 95.10 35.43
CA SER A 529 8.89 94.48 34.62
C SER A 529 9.48 93.38 33.73
N ALA A 530 8.68 92.35 33.43
CA ALA A 530 9.08 91.31 32.48
C ALA A 530 9.48 91.93 31.13
N PRO A 531 10.68 91.64 30.59
CA PRO A 531 11.12 92.19 29.31
C PRO A 531 10.20 91.76 28.17
N GLU A 532 9.88 92.71 27.28
CA GLU A 532 9.17 92.40 26.03
C GLU A 532 10.05 91.68 24.99
N ASP A 533 11.35 91.52 25.26
CA ASP A 533 12.28 90.80 24.39
C ASP A 533 12.09 89.28 24.52
N PRO A 534 11.57 88.59 23.49
CA PRO A 534 11.34 87.14 23.53
C PRO A 534 12.63 86.32 23.57
N TRP A 535 13.80 86.96 23.47
CA TRP A 535 15.12 86.36 23.55
C TRP A 535 15.88 86.73 24.84
N TRP A 536 15.20 87.37 25.80
CA TRP A 536 15.84 87.88 27.01
C TRP A 536 16.65 86.83 27.76
N GLU A 537 16.03 85.68 28.06
CA GLU A 537 16.66 84.62 28.83
C GLU A 537 17.87 84.02 28.11
N ASP A 538 17.79 83.79 26.79
CA ASP A 538 18.93 83.29 26.01
C ASP A 538 20.02 84.34 25.87
N ARG A 539 19.69 85.63 25.71
CA ARG A 539 20.70 86.70 25.68
C ARG A 539 21.44 86.78 27.01
N VAL A 540 20.73 86.65 28.13
CA VAL A 540 21.33 86.60 29.49
C VAL A 540 22.20 85.36 29.64
N LEU A 541 21.72 84.19 29.25
CA LEU A 541 22.46 82.92 29.33
C LEU A 541 23.69 82.93 28.42
N HIS A 542 23.54 83.37 27.17
CA HIS A 542 24.61 83.49 26.19
C HIS A 542 25.67 84.49 26.65
N ALA A 543 25.29 85.62 27.26
CA ALA A 543 26.24 86.57 27.84
C ALA A 543 27.03 86.00 29.04
N LYS A 544 26.42 85.10 29.81
CA LYS A 544 27.11 84.36 30.89
C LYS A 544 28.09 83.32 30.34
N LEU A 545 27.70 82.58 29.30
CA LEU A 545 28.53 81.54 28.67
C LEU A 545 29.66 82.12 27.82
N TYR A 546 29.42 83.26 27.16
CA TYR A 546 30.38 83.95 26.30
C TYR A 546 30.59 85.40 26.77
N PRO A 547 31.24 85.62 27.93
CA PRO A 547 31.49 86.95 28.44
C PRO A 547 32.40 87.71 27.48
N VAL A 548 31.93 88.85 26.98
CA VAL A 548 32.72 89.74 26.12
C VAL A 548 33.94 90.20 26.92
N ARG A 549 35.12 89.63 26.62
CA ARG A 549 36.38 90.08 27.21
C ARG A 549 36.70 91.49 26.69
N GLY A 550 36.40 92.49 27.52
CA GLY A 550 36.96 93.83 27.55
C GLY A 550 37.19 94.57 26.22
N ARG A 551 36.26 95.43 25.83
CA ARG A 551 36.64 96.72 25.21
C ARG A 551 37.08 97.65 26.35
N ARG A 552 38.39 97.84 26.51
CA ARG A 552 38.91 99.06 27.15
C ARG A 552 38.56 100.22 26.22
N VAL A 553 37.98 101.28 26.79
CA VAL A 553 37.97 102.63 26.19
C VAL A 553 39.40 103.14 26.15
#